data_AF-A0A534KIN5-F1
#
_entry.id   AF-A0A534KIN5-F1
#
_cell.length_a   1.000
_cell.length_b   1.000
_cell.length_c   1.000
_cell.angle_alpha   90.00
_cell.angle_beta   90.00
_cell.angle_gamma   90.00
#
_symmetry.space_group_name_H-M   'P 1'
#
loop_
_entity.id
_entity.type
_entity.pdbx_description
1 polymer ?
#
loop_
_entity_poly.entity_id
_entity_poly.type
_entity_poly.pdbx_seq_one_letter_code
_entity_poly.pdbx_strand_id
1 'polypeptide(L)' 'LKKEIAFGVVDVHSHVIEPEPLIRERIEKALTIFEPDKLYIDPDCGLKTRSVEEAQAKLRNMVAATQAVRKAHRLA' A
#
# COMPACT_ATOMS: atom_id res chain seq x y z
N LEU A 1 2.65 25.20 4.52
CA LEU A 1 2.98 23.75 4.61
C LEU A 1 1.89 22.97 3.90
N LYS A 2 2.18 22.34 2.76
CA LYS A 2 1.28 21.33 2.19
C LYS A 2 1.37 20.10 3.11
N LYS A 3 0.23 19.62 3.60
CA LYS A 3 0.16 18.41 4.44
C LYS A 3 -0.04 17.20 3.52
N GLU A 4 0.66 16.12 3.82
CA GLU A 4 0.62 14.83 3.13
C GLU A 4 0.15 13.75 4.12
N ILE A 5 -0.28 12.59 3.62
CA ILE A 5 -0.75 11.47 4.43
C ILE A 5 -0.16 10.15 3.93
N ALA A 6 0.21 9.28 4.87
CA ALA A 6 0.52 7.88 4.59
C ALA A 6 -0.71 7.02 4.91
N PHE A 7 -1.09 6.16 3.97
CA PHE A 7 -2.27 5.31 4.08
C PHE A 7 -1.87 3.83 4.14
N GLY A 8 -2.27 3.18 5.24
CA GLY A 8 -2.08 1.76 5.48
C GLY A 8 -2.90 0.90 4.54
N VAL A 9 -2.25 0.03 3.76
CA VAL A 9 -2.93 -0.87 2.80
C VAL A 9 -2.61 -2.35 3.01
N VAL A 10 -1.77 -2.66 4.01
CA VAL A 10 -1.37 -4.02 4.38
C VAL A 10 -1.62 -4.20 5.86
N ASP A 11 -2.41 -5.22 6.21
CA ASP A 11 -2.65 -5.62 7.58
C ASP A 11 -1.42 -6.34 8.12
N VAL A 12 -0.69 -5.66 8.99
CA VAL A 12 0.53 -6.18 9.62
C VAL A 12 0.26 -7.02 10.86
N HIS A 13 -1.01 -7.17 11.27
CA HIS A 13 -1.42 -8.07 12.35
C HIS A 13 -1.85 -9.44 11.82
N SER A 14 -2.16 -9.57 10.53
CA SER A 14 -2.39 -10.85 9.86
C SER A 14 -1.12 -11.50 9.29
N HIS A 15 -1.08 -12.83 9.33
CA HIS A 15 -0.06 -13.67 8.65
C HIS A 15 -0.39 -13.91 7.17
N VAL A 16 -1.60 -13.57 6.72
CA VAL A 16 -2.00 -13.71 5.32
C VAL A 16 -1.21 -12.71 4.48
N ILE A 17 -0.61 -13.18 3.38
CA ILE A 17 0.00 -12.32 2.38
C ILE A 17 -1.10 -11.83 1.44
N GLU A 18 -1.52 -10.57 1.56
CA GLU A 18 -2.56 -10.03 0.68
C GLU A 18 -2.11 -10.04 -0.78
N PRO A 19 -2.95 -10.52 -1.72
CA PRO A 19 -2.61 -10.52 -3.12
C PRO A 19 -2.62 -9.09 -3.67
N GLU A 20 -1.82 -8.85 -4.71
CA GLU A 20 -1.69 -7.53 -5.35
C GLU A 20 -3.05 -6.88 -5.69
N PRO A 21 -4.04 -7.57 -6.28
CA PRO A 21 -5.32 -6.95 -6.63
C PRO A 21 -6.11 -6.40 -5.44
N LEU A 22 -6.00 -7.06 -4.27
CA LEU A 22 -6.66 -6.59 -3.05
C LEU A 22 -6.01 -5.30 -2.54
N ILE A 23 -4.68 -5.25 -2.55
CA ILE A 23 -3.95 -4.05 -2.13
C ILE A 23 -4.24 -2.89 -3.10
N ARG A 24 -4.30 -3.19 -4.40
CA ARG A 24 -4.69 -2.22 -5.43
C ARG A 24 -6.07 -1.63 -5.16
N GLU A 25 -7.07 -2.45 -4.84
CA GLU A 25 -8.42 -1.97 -4.48
C GLU A 25 -8.38 -1.02 -3.28
N ARG A 26 -7.57 -1.31 -2.26
CA ARG A 26 -7.38 -0.45 -1.09
C ARG A 26 -6.76 0.91 -1.47
N ILE A 27 -5.76 0.90 -2.34
CA ILE A 27 -5.14 2.13 -2.86
C ILE A 27 -6.15 2.96 -3.66
N GLU A 28 -6.91 2.31 -4.57
CA GLU A 28 -7.93 2.98 -5.38
C GLU A 28 -9.02 3.61 -4.50
N LYS A 29 -9.41 2.98 -3.39
CA LYS A 29 -10.30 3.58 -2.39
C LYS A 29 -9.70 4.86 -1.77
N ALA A 30 -8.41 4.85 -1.41
CA ALA A 30 -7.75 6.03 -0.86
C ALA A 30 -7.72 7.20 -1.87
N LEU A 31 -7.55 6.90 -3.17
CA LEU A 31 -7.58 7.90 -4.25
C LEU A 31 -8.96 8.54 -4.47
N THR A 32 -10.04 7.96 -3.94
CA THR A 32 -11.35 8.62 -3.94
C THR A 32 -11.48 9.73 -2.90
N ILE A 33 -10.55 9.79 -1.93
CA ILE A 33 -10.56 10.71 -0.80
C ILE A 33 -9.41 11.71 -0.88
N PHE A 34 -8.23 11.27 -1.32
CA PHE A 34 -7.00 12.06 -1.35
C PHE A 34 -6.50 12.29 -2.77
N GLU A 35 -5.96 13.49 -3.02
CA GLU A 35 -5.23 13.77 -4.26
C GLU A 35 -3.96 12.88 -4.33
N PRO A 36 -3.63 12.31 -5.51
CA PRO A 36 -2.49 11.41 -5.64
C PRO A 36 -1.16 11.99 -5.17
N ASP A 37 -0.94 13.30 -5.32
CA ASP A 37 0.30 13.99 -4.93
C ASP A 37 0.46 14.16 -3.41
N LYS A 38 -0.59 13.84 -2.63
CA LYS A 38 -0.59 13.94 -1.16
C LYS A 38 -0.61 12.57 -0.47
N LEU A 39 -0.64 11.48 -1.24
CA LEU A 39 -0.87 10.13 -0.74
C LEU A 39 0.41 9.28 -0.85
N TYR A 40 0.92 8.86 0.30
CA TYR A 40 1.93 7.80 0.41
C TYR A 40 1.26 6.47 0.76
N ILE A 41 1.81 5.39 0.24
CA ILE A 41 1.33 4.02 0.49
C ILE A 41 2.28 3.35 1.47
N ASP A 42 1.74 2.83 2.56
CA ASP A 42 2.49 2.17 3.63
C ASP A 42 1.73 0.95 4.17
N PRO A 43 2.37 0.09 4.97
CA PRO A 43 1.66 -0.87 5.81
C PRO A 43 0.93 -0.16 6.97
N ASP A 44 -0.02 -0.85 7.61
CA ASP A 44 -0.79 -0.26 8.72
C ASP A 44 0.09 0.15 9.92
N CYS A 45 1.18 -0.59 10.16
CA CYS A 45 2.15 -0.30 11.23
C CYS A 45 3.50 -1.00 10.90
N GLY A 46 4.42 -1.03 11.87
CA GLY A 46 5.70 -1.72 11.73
C GLY A 46 5.57 -3.25 11.60
N LEU A 47 6.54 -3.87 10.93
CA LEU A 47 6.57 -5.31 10.63
C LEU A 47 7.33 -6.15 11.67
N LYS A 48 7.61 -5.61 12.87
CA LYS A 48 8.40 -6.28 13.93
C LYS A 48 7.88 -7.68 14.29
N THR A 49 6.58 -7.90 14.16
CA THR A 49 5.87 -9.14 14.53
C THR A 49 5.73 -10.13 13.36
N ARG A 50 6.30 -9.83 12.19
CA ARG A 50 6.32 -10.72 11.01
C ARG A 50 7.68 -11.39 10.86
N SER A 51 7.71 -12.54 10.19
CA SER A 51 8.98 -13.10 9.70
C SER A 51 9.54 -12.20 8.59
N VAL A 52 10.84 -12.33 8.30
CA VAL A 52 11.48 -11.58 7.21
C VAL A 52 10.84 -11.96 5.86
N GLU A 53 10.53 -13.25 5.67
CA GLU A 53 9.92 -13.78 4.46
C GLU A 53 8.49 -13.23 4.27
N GLU A 54 7.69 -13.23 5.33
CA GLU A 54 6.34 -12.65 5.33
C GLU A 54 6.37 -11.15 5.02
N ALA A 55 7.24 -10.41 5.72
CA ALA A 55 7.42 -8.98 5.53
C ALA A 55 7.81 -8.66 4.08
N GLN A 56 8.80 -9.36 3.53
CA GLN A 56 9.21 -9.17 2.15
C GLN A 56 8.10 -9.51 1.15
N ALA A 57 7.35 -10.59 1.37
CA ALA A 57 6.26 -10.99 0.48
C ALA A 57 5.12 -9.95 0.48
N LYS A 58 4.71 -9.47 1.67
CA LYS A 58 3.73 -8.38 1.82
C LYS A 58 4.19 -7.10 1.11
N LEU A 59 5.44 -6.68 1.34
CA LEU A 59 6.00 -5.47 0.74
C LEU A 59 6.14 -5.59 -0.78
N ARG A 60 6.53 -6.76 -1.31
CA ARG A 60 6.57 -6.98 -2.77
C ARG A 60 5.21 -6.79 -3.42
N ASN A 61 4.15 -7.36 -2.84
CA ASN A 61 2.80 -7.21 -3.36
C ASN A 61 2.31 -5.76 -3.23
N MET A 62 2.64 -5.06 -2.15
CA MET A 62 2.30 -3.65 -1.95
C MET A 62 2.96 -2.73 -2.98
N VAL A 63 4.24 -2.95 -3.27
CA VAL A 63 4.96 -2.20 -4.31
C VAL A 63 4.39 -2.52 -5.69
N ALA A 64 4.10 -3.79 -5.98
CA ALA A 64 3.48 -4.18 -7.26
C ALA A 64 2.11 -3.51 -7.46
N ALA A 65 1.26 -3.49 -6.44
CA ALA A 65 -0.03 -2.81 -6.48
C ALA A 65 0.12 -1.30 -6.71
N THR A 66 1.07 -0.68 -6.01
CA THR A 66 1.37 0.75 -6.16
C THR A 66 1.80 1.08 -7.59
N GLN A 67 2.67 0.26 -8.19
CA GLN A 67 3.09 0.42 -9.58
C GLN A 67 1.93 0.22 -10.57
N ALA A 68 1.07 -0.77 -10.33
CA ALA A 68 -0.11 -1.01 -11.16
C ALA A 68 -1.07 0.19 -11.15
N VAL A 69 -1.33 0.76 -9.97
CA VAL A 69 -2.15 1.98 -9.82
C VAL A 69 -1.50 3.17 -10.53
N ARG A 70 -0.20 3.41 -10.32
CA ARG A 70 0.51 4.51 -11.00
C ARG A 70 0.38 4.40 -12.52
N LYS A 71 0.57 3.19 -13.07
CA LYS A 71 0.41 2.93 -14.50
C LYS A 71 -1.03 3.16 -14.98
N ALA A 72 -2.02 2.66 -14.24
CA ALA A 72 -3.44 2.77 -14.60
C ALA A 72 -3.91 4.24 -14.62
N HIS A 73 -3.45 5.04 -13.67
CA HIS A 73 -3.81 6.45 -13.52
C HIS A 73 -2.84 7.42 -14.21
N ARG A 74 -1.79 6.91 -14.88
CA ARG A 74 -0.71 7.71 -15.51
C ARG A 74 -0.06 8.69 -14.53
N LEU A 75 0.15 8.24 -13.30
CA LEU A 75 0.83 8.99 -12.25
C LEU A 75 2.35 8.81 -12.41
N ALA A 76 3.10 9.85 -12.04
CA ALA A 76 4.57 9.84 -12.03
C ALA A 76 5.14 8.90 -10.94
#